data_AF-M2BD04-F1
#
_entry.id   AF-M2BD04-F1
#
_cell.length_a   1.000
_cell.length_b   1.000
_cell.length_c   1.000
_cell.angle_alpha   90.00
_cell.angle_beta   90.00
_cell.angle_gamma   90.00
#
_symmetry.space_group_name_H-M   'P 1'
#
loop_
_entity.id
_entity.type
_entity.pdbx_description
1 polymer ?
#
loop_
_entity_poly.entity_id
_entity_poly.type
_entity_poly.pdbx_seq_one_letter_code
_entity_poly.pdbx_strand_id
1 'polypeptide(L)'
;MNTNALRQKILDLAIHGKLVKQDPADESATILLEKIRAEKEKKIASGELKRGKNDSYIFFGDDNRHYEKFADGRVKDIEDEIPFAVPEGWAWCKLGEIGVLERGITFPSSAKELSPEKNNIPCLRTANVQNNLDFSNLIYVNKVYLRNNHNKLLKKNDIILSSANSRELVGKTAFVYDIIDEMTFGGFVVVIRSFINNYLFYFLRREFFSGKFMEKSTQTTNIANIKTDTLANYFVPLPPLSEQKRIVTAIEAILAQIDLLEQNKVDLQTAVKQAKSKILDLAIR
;
A
#
# COMPACT_ATOMS: atom_id res chain seq x y z
N MET A 1 8.32 24.89 -7.79
CA MET A 1 7.51 24.14 -6.81
C MET A 1 7.97 22.69 -6.81
N ASN A 2 8.41 22.17 -5.66
CA ASN A 2 8.71 20.75 -5.50
C ASN A 2 7.40 20.03 -5.15
N THR A 3 6.71 19.57 -6.19
CA THR A 3 5.41 18.91 -6.10
C THR A 3 5.49 17.56 -5.39
N ASN A 4 6.63 16.87 -5.44
CA ASN A 4 6.87 15.64 -4.68
C ASN A 4 6.86 15.88 -3.17
N ALA A 5 7.54 16.94 -2.70
CA ALA A 5 7.52 17.33 -1.29
C ALA A 5 6.11 17.68 -0.80
N LEU A 6 5.31 18.34 -1.64
CA LEU A 6 3.92 18.65 -1.34
C LEU A 6 3.07 17.39 -1.19
N ARG A 7 3.19 16.42 -2.12
CA ARG A 7 2.49 15.13 -2.04
C ARG A 7 2.83 14.39 -0.75
N GLN A 8 4.11 14.32 -0.40
CA GLN A 8 4.54 13.71 0.86
C GLN A 8 3.94 14.40 2.07
N LYS A 9 3.89 15.75 2.06
CA LYS A 9 3.33 16.51 3.17
C LYS A 9 1.83 16.29 3.35
N ILE A 10 1.08 16.16 2.26
CA ILE A 10 -0.36 15.87 2.33
C ILE A 10 -0.62 14.50 2.96
N LEU A 11 0.13 13.48 2.54
CA LEU A 11 -0.02 12.14 3.12
C LEU A 11 0.42 12.12 4.60
N ASP A 12 1.48 12.86 4.95
CA ASP A 12 1.91 13.05 6.33
C ASP A 12 0.81 13.71 7.19
N LEU A 13 0.16 14.76 6.70
CA LEU A 13 -0.96 15.39 7.41
C LEU A 13 -2.16 14.45 7.55
N ALA A 14 -2.47 13.66 6.52
CA ALA A 14 -3.56 12.68 6.57
C ALA A 14 -3.39 11.65 7.67
N ILE A 15 -2.19 11.06 7.76
CA ILE A 15 -1.90 9.94 8.68
C ILE A 15 -1.81 10.38 10.14
N HIS A 16 -1.56 11.67 10.39
CA HIS A 16 -1.60 12.25 11.74
C HIS A 16 -2.95 12.87 12.09
N GLY A 17 -3.99 12.67 11.28
CA GLY A 17 -5.33 13.22 11.53
C GLY A 17 -5.43 14.75 11.41
N LYS A 18 -4.56 15.36 10.58
CA LYS A 18 -4.47 16.82 10.42
C LYS A 18 -4.98 17.33 9.07
N LEU A 19 -5.41 16.43 8.18
CA LEU A 19 -5.86 16.80 6.84
C LEU A 19 -7.35 17.19 6.79
N VAL A 20 -8.18 16.56 7.60
CA VAL A 20 -9.63 16.82 7.68
C VAL A 20 -10.03 17.05 9.13
N LYS A 21 -11.21 17.64 9.35
CA LYS A 21 -11.76 17.80 10.70
C LYS A 21 -12.28 16.46 11.23
N GLN A 22 -12.00 16.18 12.50
CA GLN A 22 -12.62 15.09 13.25
C GLN A 22 -14.10 15.38 13.48
N ASP A 23 -14.91 14.32 13.52
CA ASP A 23 -16.33 14.38 13.85
C ASP A 23 -16.59 13.50 15.08
N PRO A 24 -16.94 14.07 16.25
CA PRO A 24 -17.24 13.30 17.45
C PRO A 24 -18.41 12.32 17.31
N ALA A 25 -19.27 12.50 16.29
CA ALA A 25 -20.36 11.58 15.99
C ALA A 25 -19.93 10.35 15.20
N ASP A 26 -18.69 10.29 14.69
CA ASP A 26 -18.19 9.13 13.96
C ASP A 26 -18.03 7.91 14.88
N GLU A 27 -18.37 6.73 14.36
CA GLU A 27 -18.13 5.46 15.05
C GLU A 27 -16.63 5.21 15.23
N SER A 28 -16.19 5.07 16.49
CA SER A 28 -14.78 4.84 16.84
C SER A 28 -14.13 3.70 16.05
N ALA A 29 -12.86 3.89 15.70
CA ALA A 29 -12.04 2.88 15.01
C ALA A 29 -11.97 1.54 15.76
N THR A 30 -12.10 1.54 17.09
CA THR A 30 -12.14 0.30 17.88
C THR A 30 -13.32 -0.60 17.48
N ILE A 31 -14.49 -0.02 17.18
CA ILE A 31 -15.66 -0.76 16.72
C ILE A 31 -15.41 -1.36 15.34
N LEU A 32 -14.73 -0.63 14.44
CA LEU A 32 -14.31 -1.16 13.16
C LEU A 32 -13.35 -2.36 13.33
N LEU A 33 -12.37 -2.26 14.26
CA LEU A 33 -11.45 -3.36 14.56
C LEU A 33 -12.16 -4.58 15.13
N GLU A 34 -13.18 -4.40 15.97
CA GLU A 34 -14.03 -5.50 16.45
C GLU A 34 -14.74 -6.21 15.28
N LYS A 35 -15.34 -5.44 14.36
CA LYS A 35 -16.00 -5.99 13.17
C LYS A 35 -15.02 -6.76 12.29
N ILE A 36 -13.83 -6.21 12.04
CA ILE A 36 -12.77 -6.86 11.26
C ILE A 36 -12.31 -8.16 11.91
N ARG A 37 -12.08 -8.15 13.23
CA ARG A 37 -11.69 -9.35 13.99
C ARG A 37 -12.76 -10.43 13.89
N ALA A 38 -14.02 -10.09 14.10
CA ALA A 38 -15.14 -11.02 13.99
C ALA A 38 -15.26 -11.61 12.57
N GLU A 39 -15.06 -10.82 11.52
CA GLU A 39 -15.07 -11.32 10.15
C GLU A 39 -13.86 -12.22 9.84
N LYS A 40 -12.65 -11.86 10.31
CA LYS A 40 -11.45 -12.67 10.17
C LYS A 40 -11.64 -14.04 10.83
N GLU A 41 -12.20 -14.08 12.03
CA GLU A 41 -12.52 -15.31 12.75
C GLU A 41 -13.52 -16.19 11.99
N LYS A 42 -14.57 -15.60 11.40
CA LYS A 42 -15.51 -16.34 10.54
C LYS A 42 -14.82 -17.00 9.35
N LYS A 43 -13.92 -16.28 8.68
CA LYS A 43 -13.15 -16.79 7.52
C LYS A 43 -12.12 -17.85 7.92
N ILE A 44 -11.57 -17.76 9.13
CA ILE A 44 -10.71 -18.82 9.67
C ILE A 44 -11.54 -20.07 9.96
N ALA A 45 -12.72 -19.91 10.56
CA ALA A 45 -13.61 -21.03 10.85
C ALA A 45 -14.15 -21.73 9.59
N SER A 46 -14.40 -20.98 8.50
CA SER A 46 -14.80 -21.56 7.21
C SER A 46 -13.64 -22.19 6.42
N GLY A 47 -12.38 -21.99 6.86
CA GLY A 47 -11.19 -22.50 6.18
C GLY A 47 -10.71 -21.65 4.99
N GLU A 48 -11.38 -20.52 4.71
CA GLU A 48 -10.97 -19.57 3.67
C GLU A 48 -9.66 -18.84 4.01
N LEU A 49 -9.42 -18.62 5.30
CA LEU A 49 -8.19 -18.04 5.83
C LEU A 49 -7.52 -19.00 6.81
N LYS A 50 -6.19 -18.95 6.85
CA LYS A 50 -5.40 -19.64 7.86
C LYS A 50 -5.05 -18.68 8.98
N ARG A 51 -5.13 -19.13 10.23
CA ARG A 51 -4.64 -18.37 11.38
C ARG A 51 -3.12 -18.19 11.28
N GLY A 52 -2.66 -16.97 11.49
CA GLY A 52 -1.23 -16.65 11.57
C GLY A 52 -0.63 -17.19 12.86
N LYS A 53 0.63 -17.64 12.82
CA LYS A 53 1.35 -18.09 14.03
C LYS A 53 1.50 -16.98 15.08
N ASN A 54 1.55 -15.74 14.62
CA ASN A 54 1.74 -14.54 15.43
C ASN A 54 0.51 -13.63 15.37
N ASP A 55 -0.69 -14.19 15.20
CA ASP A 55 -1.91 -13.37 15.24
C ASP A 55 -2.06 -12.73 16.62
N SER A 56 -2.13 -11.40 16.62
CA SER A 56 -2.32 -10.54 17.77
C SER A 56 -3.24 -9.38 17.39
N TYR A 57 -3.73 -8.66 18.39
CA TYR A 57 -4.43 -7.40 18.18
C TYR A 57 -4.06 -6.40 19.27
N ILE A 58 -4.16 -5.12 18.94
CA ILE A 58 -3.92 -4.01 19.86
C ILE A 58 -5.25 -3.59 20.50
N PHE A 59 -5.24 -3.30 21.79
CA PHE A 59 -6.37 -2.70 22.49
C PHE A 59 -5.89 -1.63 23.48
N PHE A 60 -6.78 -0.72 23.82
CA PHE A 60 -6.55 0.34 24.78
C PHE A 60 -7.15 -0.06 26.13
N GLY A 61 -6.34 -0.04 27.19
CA GLY A 61 -6.74 -0.45 28.54
C GLY A 61 -7.42 0.66 29.32
N ASP A 62 -8.10 0.29 30.42
CA ASP A 62 -8.80 1.23 31.33
C ASP A 62 -7.83 2.18 32.06
N ASP A 63 -6.54 1.88 32.05
CA ASP A 63 -5.46 2.69 32.60
C ASP A 63 -4.84 3.67 31.58
N ASN A 64 -5.50 3.83 30.42
CA ASN A 64 -5.08 4.68 29.30
C ASN A 64 -3.74 4.27 28.66
N ARG A 65 -3.46 2.97 28.59
CA ARG A 65 -2.25 2.42 27.94
C ARG A 65 -2.60 1.46 26.80
N HIS A 66 -1.69 1.34 25.84
CA HIS A 66 -1.83 0.39 24.73
C HIS A 66 -1.25 -0.99 25.08
N TYR A 67 -2.00 -2.02 24.74
CA TYR A 67 -1.63 -3.42 24.95
C TYR A 67 -1.77 -4.25 23.68
N GLU A 68 -0.89 -5.22 23.50
CA GLU A 68 -0.98 -6.24 22.45
C GLU A 68 -1.36 -7.58 23.08
N LYS A 69 -2.47 -8.16 22.63
CA LYS A 69 -2.91 -9.50 23.03
C LYS A 69 -2.58 -10.51 21.94
N PHE A 70 -1.83 -11.54 22.31
CA PHE A 70 -1.44 -12.65 21.43
C PHE A 70 -2.48 -13.77 21.46
N ALA A 71 -2.51 -14.59 20.40
CA ALA A 71 -3.40 -15.75 20.31
C ALA A 71 -3.22 -16.79 21.43
N ASP A 72 -2.04 -16.86 22.05
CA ASP A 72 -1.75 -17.74 23.21
C ASP A 72 -2.23 -17.16 24.56
N GLY A 73 -2.87 -15.99 24.54
CA GLY A 73 -3.41 -15.32 25.72
C GLY A 73 -2.42 -14.38 26.42
N ARG A 74 -1.14 -14.35 26.01
CA ARG A 74 -0.18 -13.37 26.54
C ARG A 74 -0.65 -11.95 26.20
N VAL A 75 -0.42 -11.04 27.14
CA VAL A 75 -0.65 -9.60 26.97
C VAL A 75 0.67 -8.89 27.20
N LYS A 76 1.01 -7.96 26.31
CA LYS A 76 2.22 -7.16 26.39
C LYS A 76 1.84 -5.68 26.41
N ASP A 77 2.37 -4.93 27.37
CA ASP A 77 2.33 -3.48 27.35
C ASP A 77 3.22 -2.96 26.22
N ILE A 78 2.65 -2.14 25.34
CA ILE A 78 3.32 -1.62 24.14
C ILE A 78 3.24 -0.10 24.06
N GLU A 79 2.92 0.59 25.16
CA GLU A 79 2.78 2.05 25.17
C GLU A 79 4.05 2.75 24.64
N ASP A 80 5.22 2.27 25.05
CA ASP A 80 6.52 2.81 24.62
C ASP A 80 6.88 2.46 23.16
N GLU A 81 6.12 1.58 22.51
CA GLU A 81 6.27 1.21 21.09
C GLU A 81 5.32 2.00 20.17
N ILE A 82 4.34 2.72 20.75
CA ILE A 82 3.37 3.50 19.98
C ILE A 82 4.08 4.66 19.27
N PRO A 83 3.98 4.76 17.92
CA PRO A 83 4.77 5.74 17.18
C PRO A 83 4.48 7.20 17.54
N PHE A 84 3.22 7.53 17.79
CA PHE A 84 2.77 8.88 18.13
C PHE A 84 1.31 8.84 18.66
N ALA A 85 0.92 9.91 19.35
CA ALA A 85 -0.46 10.12 19.79
C ALA A 85 -1.40 10.38 18.60
N VAL A 86 -2.50 9.63 18.54
CA VAL A 86 -3.55 9.78 17.51
C VAL A 86 -4.75 10.57 18.05
N PRO A 87 -5.58 11.17 17.18
CA PRO A 87 -6.80 11.86 17.62
C PRO A 87 -7.77 10.95 18.37
N GLU A 88 -8.71 11.56 19.11
CA GLU A 88 -9.82 10.83 19.72
C GLU A 88 -10.63 10.06 18.66
N GLY A 89 -11.07 8.85 19.01
CA GLY A 89 -11.80 7.96 18.10
C GLY A 89 -10.90 7.16 17.15
N TRP A 90 -9.61 7.47 17.05
CA TRP A 90 -8.63 6.64 16.33
C TRP A 90 -8.11 5.51 17.21
N ALA A 91 -7.59 4.47 16.58
CA ALA A 91 -6.95 3.35 17.27
C ALA A 91 -5.67 2.91 16.55
N TRP A 92 -4.69 2.43 17.30
CA TRP A 92 -3.56 1.71 16.71
C TRP A 92 -3.91 0.25 16.47
N CYS A 93 -3.49 -0.29 15.33
CA CYS A 93 -3.60 -1.71 15.00
C CYS A 93 -2.35 -2.20 14.28
N LYS A 94 -2.24 -3.51 14.09
CA LYS A 94 -1.20 -4.12 13.24
C LYS A 94 -1.74 -4.33 11.82
N LEU A 95 -0.90 -4.17 10.80
CA LEU A 95 -1.31 -4.40 9.41
C LEU A 95 -1.91 -5.79 9.17
N GLY A 96 -1.38 -6.83 9.84
CA GLY A 96 -1.90 -8.20 9.77
C GLY A 96 -3.23 -8.43 10.51
N GLU A 97 -3.65 -7.49 11.35
CA GLU A 97 -4.98 -7.49 11.97
C GLU A 97 -6.04 -7.05 10.95
N ILE A 98 -5.73 -6.02 10.17
CA ILE A 98 -6.65 -5.39 9.22
C ILE A 98 -6.48 -5.86 7.77
N GLY A 99 -5.46 -6.66 7.47
CA GLY A 99 -5.14 -7.07 6.11
C GLY A 99 -4.56 -8.48 5.98
N VAL A 100 -4.83 -9.11 4.85
CA VAL A 100 -4.23 -10.38 4.44
C VAL A 100 -3.09 -10.10 3.49
N LEU A 101 -1.89 -10.56 3.84
CA LEU A 101 -0.67 -10.37 3.06
C LEU A 101 -0.32 -11.64 2.29
N GLU A 102 -0.34 -11.57 0.97
CA GLU A 102 -0.07 -12.68 0.07
C GLU A 102 1.23 -12.42 -0.69
N ARG A 103 2.26 -13.23 -0.42
CA ARG A 103 3.50 -13.22 -1.22
C ARG A 103 3.26 -13.88 -2.57
N GLY A 104 3.84 -13.32 -3.64
CA GLY A 104 3.71 -13.86 -4.99
C GLY A 104 4.35 -15.23 -5.21
N ILE A 105 4.11 -15.77 -6.41
CA ILE A 105 4.59 -17.09 -6.83
C ILE A 105 6.11 -17.11 -7.07
N THR A 106 6.75 -18.24 -6.80
CA THR A 106 8.16 -18.47 -7.10
C THR A 106 8.29 -19.42 -8.29
N PHE A 107 9.14 -19.07 -9.24
CA PHE A 107 9.43 -19.84 -10.44
C PHE A 107 10.89 -19.64 -10.86
N PRO A 108 11.53 -20.61 -11.54
CA PRO A 108 12.89 -20.47 -12.04
C PRO A 108 12.94 -19.42 -13.15
N SER A 109 14.10 -18.77 -13.33
CA SER A 109 14.26 -17.74 -14.37
C SER A 109 14.01 -18.26 -15.79
N SER A 110 14.24 -19.55 -16.04
CA SER A 110 13.98 -20.21 -17.32
C SER A 110 12.49 -20.35 -17.66
N ALA A 111 11.58 -20.13 -16.71
CA ALA A 111 10.14 -20.23 -16.93
C ALA A 111 9.49 -18.90 -17.34
N LYS A 112 10.28 -17.85 -17.58
CA LYS A 112 9.81 -16.51 -17.96
C LYS A 112 9.68 -16.45 -19.47
N GLU A 113 8.47 -16.22 -19.94
CA GLU A 113 8.19 -15.90 -21.34
C GLU A 113 7.92 -14.40 -21.50
N LEU A 114 8.30 -13.85 -22.65
CA LEU A 114 8.06 -12.43 -23.00
C LEU A 114 6.74 -12.23 -23.75
N SER A 115 6.14 -13.31 -24.24
CA SER A 115 4.87 -13.29 -24.97
C SER A 115 3.87 -14.24 -24.32
N PRO A 116 2.56 -13.99 -24.49
CA PRO A 116 1.54 -14.93 -24.08
C PRO A 116 1.70 -16.28 -24.80
N GLU A 117 1.54 -17.37 -24.06
CA GLU A 117 1.42 -18.72 -24.61
C GLU A 117 0.24 -19.46 -23.98
N LYS A 118 -0.16 -20.59 -24.57
CA LYS A 118 -1.22 -21.44 -24.02
C LYS A 118 -0.85 -21.89 -22.60
N ASN A 119 -1.77 -21.71 -21.65
CA ASN A 119 -1.61 -22.00 -20.22
C ASN A 119 -0.64 -21.09 -19.44
N ASN A 120 -0.10 -20.04 -20.06
CA ASN A 120 0.62 -19.01 -19.33
C ASN A 120 -0.35 -17.94 -18.80
N ILE A 121 0.10 -17.22 -17.77
CA ILE A 121 -0.61 -16.12 -17.13
C ILE A 121 0.34 -14.92 -17.00
N PRO A 122 -0.12 -13.67 -17.27
CA PRO A 122 0.68 -12.49 -17.02
C PRO A 122 1.10 -12.42 -15.54
N CYS A 123 2.37 -12.12 -15.29
CA CYS A 123 2.94 -12.07 -13.95
C CYS A 123 3.59 -10.71 -13.67
N LEU A 124 3.01 -9.94 -12.76
CA LEU A 124 3.57 -8.69 -12.29
C LEU A 124 4.85 -8.92 -11.49
N ARG A 125 5.85 -8.07 -11.70
CA ARG A 125 7.11 -8.01 -10.95
C ARG A 125 7.27 -6.66 -10.30
N THR A 126 8.33 -6.49 -9.51
CA THR A 126 8.70 -5.19 -8.91
C THR A 126 8.87 -4.09 -9.96
N ALA A 127 9.30 -4.42 -11.18
CA ALA A 127 9.37 -3.50 -12.31
C ALA A 127 8.01 -2.94 -12.76
N ASN A 128 6.92 -3.66 -12.49
CA ASN A 128 5.56 -3.23 -12.82
C ASN A 128 4.92 -2.39 -11.69
N VAL A 129 5.55 -2.32 -10.51
CA VAL A 129 5.07 -1.55 -9.36
C VAL A 129 5.70 -0.15 -9.42
N GLN A 130 5.05 0.76 -10.14
CA GLN A 130 5.46 2.17 -10.23
C GLN A 130 4.57 3.05 -9.34
N ASN A 131 4.41 4.34 -9.65
CA ASN A 131 3.41 5.18 -8.96
C ASN A 131 1.99 4.66 -9.18
N ASN A 132 1.77 4.10 -10.38
CA ASN A 132 0.63 3.28 -10.77
C ASN A 132 1.18 1.93 -11.26
N LEU A 133 0.32 0.95 -11.49
CA LEU A 133 0.73 -0.28 -12.16
C LEU A 133 1.14 -0.01 -13.61
N ASP A 134 2.26 -0.60 -14.02
CA ASP A 134 2.76 -0.55 -15.39
C ASP A 134 2.64 -1.93 -16.05
N PHE A 135 1.80 -2.03 -17.07
CA PHE A 135 1.52 -3.26 -17.82
C PHE A 135 2.32 -3.38 -19.13
N SER A 136 3.21 -2.44 -19.45
CA SER A 136 3.93 -2.42 -20.73
C SER A 136 4.99 -3.52 -20.87
N ASN A 137 5.60 -3.94 -19.75
CA ASN A 137 6.67 -4.94 -19.70
C ASN A 137 6.30 -6.13 -18.81
N LEU A 138 5.23 -6.83 -19.19
CA LEU A 138 4.78 -8.04 -18.52
C LEU A 138 5.64 -9.23 -18.93
N ILE A 139 5.84 -10.14 -17.97
CA ILE A 139 6.31 -11.49 -18.25
C ILE A 139 5.13 -12.45 -18.11
N TYR A 140 5.26 -13.62 -18.73
CA TYR A 140 4.27 -14.68 -18.67
C TYR A 140 4.91 -15.93 -18.08
N VAL A 141 4.16 -16.63 -17.23
CA VAL A 141 4.62 -17.87 -16.60
C VAL A 141 3.50 -18.90 -16.63
N ASN A 142 3.85 -20.18 -16.65
CA ASN A 142 2.86 -21.25 -16.67
C ASN A 142 1.98 -21.25 -15.40
N LYS A 143 0.66 -21.44 -15.55
CA LYS A 143 -0.30 -21.47 -14.44
C LYS A 143 0.02 -22.54 -13.38
N VAL A 144 0.83 -23.56 -13.69
CA VAL A 144 1.32 -24.55 -12.72
C VAL A 144 1.96 -23.92 -11.47
N TYR A 145 2.61 -22.75 -11.61
CA TYR A 145 3.24 -22.06 -10.48
C TYR A 145 2.26 -21.46 -9.48
N LEU A 146 0.98 -21.32 -9.85
CA LEU A 146 -0.10 -20.95 -8.91
C LEU A 146 -0.36 -22.05 -7.88
N ARG A 147 -0.04 -23.32 -8.21
CA ARG A 147 -0.31 -24.50 -7.37
C ARG A 147 -1.77 -24.55 -6.90
N ASN A 148 -2.71 -24.23 -7.79
CA ASN A 148 -4.16 -24.14 -7.54
C ASN A 148 -4.54 -23.15 -6.41
N ASN A 149 -3.66 -22.21 -6.05
CA ASN A 149 -3.93 -21.20 -5.05
C ASN A 149 -4.44 -19.89 -5.70
N HIS A 150 -5.76 -19.71 -5.71
CA HIS A 150 -6.42 -18.53 -6.25
C HIS A 150 -6.11 -17.23 -5.50
N ASN A 151 -5.55 -17.28 -4.28
CA ASN A 151 -5.07 -16.07 -3.60
C ASN A 151 -3.86 -15.44 -4.29
N LYS A 152 -3.19 -16.19 -5.18
CA LYS A 152 -2.08 -15.71 -6.03
C LYS A 152 -2.54 -15.00 -7.30
N LEU A 153 -3.85 -14.93 -7.54
CA LEU A 153 -4.42 -14.10 -8.59
C LEU A 153 -4.63 -12.68 -8.04
N LEU A 154 -4.34 -11.68 -8.86
CA LEU A 154 -4.57 -10.28 -8.55
C LEU A 154 -6.08 -9.98 -8.59
N LYS A 155 -6.55 -9.10 -7.71
CA LYS A 155 -7.94 -8.67 -7.65
C LYS A 155 -8.03 -7.14 -7.68
N LYS A 156 -9.15 -6.64 -8.21
CA LYS A 156 -9.45 -5.21 -8.15
C LYS A 156 -9.44 -4.74 -6.69
N ASN A 157 -8.94 -3.54 -6.47
CA ASN A 157 -8.67 -2.91 -5.17
C ASN A 157 -7.54 -3.54 -4.35
N ASP A 158 -6.79 -4.53 -4.86
CA ASP A 158 -5.59 -5.00 -4.18
C ASP A 158 -4.56 -3.85 -4.03
N ILE A 159 -3.78 -3.87 -2.95
CA ILE A 159 -2.59 -3.03 -2.81
C ILE A 159 -1.39 -3.92 -3.12
N ILE A 160 -0.52 -3.47 -4.02
CA ILE A 160 0.67 -4.23 -4.42
C ILE A 160 1.93 -3.53 -3.90
N LEU A 161 2.83 -4.29 -3.27
CA LEU A 161 4.03 -3.77 -2.62
C LEU A 161 5.27 -4.55 -3.07
N SER A 162 6.33 -3.82 -3.44
CA SER A 162 7.63 -4.39 -3.78
C SER A 162 8.38 -4.83 -2.51
N SER A 163 8.25 -6.11 -2.14
CA SER A 163 8.88 -6.65 -0.92
C SER A 163 10.39 -6.82 -1.04
N ALA A 164 10.93 -7.08 -2.23
CA ALA A 164 12.37 -7.17 -2.48
C ALA A 164 12.77 -6.38 -3.73
N ASN A 165 13.65 -5.38 -3.58
CA ASN A 165 14.07 -4.49 -4.67
C ASN A 165 15.43 -3.83 -4.34
N SER A 166 15.88 -2.86 -5.14
CA SER A 166 16.93 -1.93 -4.72
C SER A 166 16.51 -1.19 -3.44
N ARG A 167 17.50 -0.70 -2.69
CA ARG A 167 17.29 -0.18 -1.32
C ARG A 167 16.29 0.97 -1.26
N GLU A 168 16.30 1.84 -2.25
CA GLU A 168 15.41 2.99 -2.38
C GLU A 168 14.03 2.66 -2.96
N LEU A 169 13.85 1.49 -3.57
CA LEU A 169 12.59 1.05 -4.16
C LEU A 169 11.88 -0.05 -3.34
N VAL A 170 12.50 -0.52 -2.25
CA VAL A 170 11.88 -1.49 -1.36
C VAL A 170 10.68 -0.86 -0.65
N GLY A 171 9.57 -1.60 -0.59
CA GLY A 171 8.31 -1.10 -0.07
C GLY A 171 7.51 -0.21 -1.03
N LYS A 172 7.97 0.00 -2.27
CA LYS A 172 7.19 0.78 -3.26
C LYS A 172 5.81 0.17 -3.47
N THR A 173 4.79 1.01 -3.42
CA THR A 173 3.37 0.60 -3.45
C THR A 173 2.60 1.16 -4.63
N ALA A 174 1.72 0.35 -5.20
CA ALA A 174 0.70 0.80 -6.16
C ALA A 174 -0.68 0.26 -5.76
N PHE A 175 -1.73 0.91 -6.29
CA PHE A 175 -3.11 0.47 -6.13
C PHE A 175 -3.61 -0.20 -7.41
N VAL A 176 -4.39 -1.26 -7.28
CA VAL A 176 -4.96 -1.99 -8.42
C VAL A 176 -6.36 -1.46 -8.72
N TYR A 177 -6.44 -0.40 -9.52
CA TYR A 177 -7.73 0.17 -9.94
C TYR A 177 -8.47 -0.75 -10.92
N ASP A 178 -7.74 -1.26 -11.92
CA ASP A 178 -8.28 -2.12 -12.96
C ASP A 178 -7.27 -3.20 -13.33
N ILE A 179 -7.78 -4.29 -13.89
CA ILE A 179 -7.03 -5.47 -14.29
C ILE A 179 -7.35 -5.73 -15.76
N ILE A 180 -6.31 -5.86 -16.58
CA ILE A 180 -6.47 -6.06 -18.03
C ILE A 180 -6.83 -7.51 -18.42
N ASP A 181 -6.42 -8.49 -17.60
CA ASP A 181 -6.72 -9.91 -17.74
C ASP A 181 -6.43 -10.63 -16.41
N GLU A 182 -6.90 -11.86 -16.23
CA GLU A 182 -6.50 -12.72 -15.11
C GLU A 182 -4.97 -12.76 -15.02
N MET A 183 -4.42 -12.28 -13.91
CA MET A 183 -2.97 -12.11 -13.76
C MET A 183 -2.50 -12.50 -12.36
N THR A 184 -1.22 -12.86 -12.26
CA THR A 184 -0.54 -13.19 -11.02
C THR A 184 0.59 -12.21 -10.73
N PHE A 185 1.32 -12.44 -9.65
CA PHE A 185 2.42 -11.60 -9.19
C PHE A 185 3.56 -12.47 -8.64
N GLY A 186 4.79 -12.06 -8.93
CA GLY A 186 6.01 -12.81 -8.61
C GLY A 186 6.44 -12.68 -7.15
N GLY A 187 7.32 -13.57 -6.70
CA GLY A 187 7.67 -13.73 -5.28
C GLY A 187 8.40 -12.56 -4.61
N PHE A 188 8.80 -11.53 -5.36
CA PHE A 188 9.32 -10.28 -4.80
C PHE A 188 8.25 -9.21 -4.62
N VAL A 189 7.01 -9.55 -4.91
CA VAL A 189 5.83 -8.72 -4.70
C VAL A 189 4.96 -9.36 -3.62
N VAL A 190 4.42 -8.50 -2.76
CA VAL A 190 3.38 -8.85 -1.79
C VAL A 190 2.11 -8.09 -2.17
N VAL A 191 0.99 -8.80 -2.18
CA VAL A 191 -0.34 -8.21 -2.29
C VAL A 191 -0.94 -8.11 -0.89
N ILE A 192 -1.54 -6.97 -0.58
CA ILE A 192 -2.22 -6.70 0.68
C ILE A 192 -3.70 -6.49 0.37
N ARG A 193 -4.57 -7.21 1.10
CA ARG A 193 -6.03 -7.15 0.94
C ARG A 193 -6.69 -6.80 2.26
N SER A 194 -7.48 -5.74 2.27
CA SER A 194 -8.19 -5.21 3.43
C SER A 194 -9.55 -4.66 3.02
N PHE A 195 -10.45 -4.47 3.99
CA PHE A 195 -11.73 -3.79 3.79
C PHE A 195 -11.57 -2.27 3.62
N ILE A 196 -10.40 -1.74 3.96
CA ILE A 196 -10.10 -0.31 3.98
C ILE A 196 -8.97 0.05 3.02
N ASN A 197 -8.88 -0.66 1.89
CA ASN A 197 -7.75 -0.56 0.95
C ASN A 197 -7.44 0.87 0.49
N ASN A 198 -8.45 1.74 0.32
CA ASN A 198 -8.22 3.12 -0.13
C ASN A 198 -7.40 3.94 0.88
N TYR A 199 -7.79 3.93 2.16
CA TYR A 199 -7.02 4.61 3.21
C TYR A 199 -5.65 3.94 3.40
N LEU A 200 -5.65 2.60 3.48
CA LEU A 200 -4.45 1.81 3.72
C LEU A 200 -3.40 2.01 2.61
N PHE A 201 -3.82 2.17 1.36
CA PHE A 201 -2.93 2.49 0.25
C PHE A 201 -2.16 3.79 0.48
N TYR A 202 -2.86 4.87 0.85
CA TYR A 202 -2.22 6.16 1.10
C TYR A 202 -1.30 6.13 2.33
N PHE A 203 -1.69 5.38 3.37
CA PHE A 203 -0.82 5.11 4.51
C PHE A 203 0.49 4.43 4.07
N LEU A 204 0.41 3.27 3.41
CA LEU A 204 1.59 2.53 2.97
C LEU A 204 2.44 3.35 1.99
N ARG A 205 1.80 4.15 1.13
CA ARG A 205 2.48 5.04 0.19
C ARG A 205 3.28 6.14 0.90
N ARG A 206 2.77 6.70 2.00
CA ARG A 206 3.56 7.61 2.85
C ARG A 206 4.73 6.88 3.49
N GLU A 207 4.51 5.69 4.04
CA GLU A 207 5.57 4.93 4.72
C GLU A 207 6.71 4.61 3.76
N PHE A 208 6.39 4.29 2.50
CA PHE A 208 7.37 4.19 1.42
C PHE A 208 8.12 5.51 1.21
N PHE A 209 7.42 6.62 0.96
CA PHE A 209 8.07 7.90 0.65
C PHE A 209 8.89 8.49 1.80
N SER A 210 8.53 8.19 3.05
CA SER A 210 9.28 8.61 4.24
C SER A 210 10.54 7.76 4.48
N GLY A 211 10.76 6.68 3.72
CA GLY A 211 11.89 5.78 3.90
C GLY A 211 11.72 4.76 5.02
N LYS A 212 10.56 4.71 5.69
CA LYS A 212 10.33 3.79 6.82
C LYS A 212 10.40 2.32 6.43
N PHE A 213 9.93 1.98 5.23
CA PHE A 213 10.08 0.63 4.69
C PHE A 213 11.54 0.27 4.40
N MET A 214 12.34 1.23 3.93
CA MET A 214 13.77 1.05 3.76
C MET A 214 14.47 0.81 5.11
N GLU A 215 14.12 1.58 6.16
CA GLU A 215 14.66 1.41 7.52
C GLU A 215 14.37 0.03 8.10
N LYS A 216 13.19 -0.54 7.82
CA LYS A 216 12.79 -1.88 8.30
C LYS A 216 13.20 -3.03 7.36
N SER A 217 13.93 -2.74 6.28
CA SER A 217 14.40 -3.76 5.34
C SER A 217 15.77 -4.33 5.75
N THR A 218 16.00 -5.58 5.41
CA THR A 218 17.34 -6.21 5.50
C THR A 218 17.97 -6.24 4.11
N GLN A 219 19.23 -5.84 4.01
CA GLN A 219 19.95 -5.77 2.73
C GLN A 219 20.99 -6.89 2.59
N THR A 220 20.98 -7.55 1.44
CA THR A 220 22.13 -8.29 0.89
C THR A 220 22.76 -7.48 -0.24
N THR A 221 23.87 -7.93 -0.84
CA THR A 221 24.72 -7.17 -1.79
C THR A 221 24.00 -6.06 -2.56
N ASN A 222 22.96 -6.39 -3.36
CA ASN A 222 22.21 -5.41 -4.15
C ASN A 222 20.67 -5.45 -3.93
N ILE A 223 20.17 -6.23 -2.97
CA ILE A 223 18.72 -6.42 -2.77
C ILE A 223 18.37 -6.14 -1.31
N ALA A 224 17.53 -5.14 -1.10
CA ALA A 224 16.82 -4.93 0.16
C ALA A 224 15.50 -5.72 0.14
N ASN A 225 15.18 -6.35 1.25
CA ASN A 225 13.98 -7.17 1.40
C ASN A 225 13.26 -6.86 2.73
N ILE A 226 11.94 -6.71 2.66
CA ILE A 226 11.06 -6.60 3.82
C ILE A 226 10.27 -7.89 3.94
N LYS A 227 10.44 -8.58 5.06
CA LYS A 227 9.72 -9.83 5.33
C LYS A 227 8.23 -9.55 5.49
N THR A 228 7.39 -10.48 5.04
CA THR A 228 5.94 -10.40 5.22
C THR A 228 5.54 -10.28 6.70
N ASP A 229 6.26 -10.94 7.60
CA ASP A 229 6.04 -10.83 9.06
C ASP A 229 6.35 -9.42 9.59
N THR A 230 7.40 -8.76 9.09
CA THR A 230 7.70 -7.36 9.40
C THR A 230 6.59 -6.43 8.91
N LEU A 231 6.03 -6.68 7.73
CA LEU A 231 4.87 -5.94 7.23
C LEU A 231 3.63 -6.21 8.08
N ALA A 232 3.33 -7.47 8.40
CA ALA A 232 2.16 -7.84 9.21
C ALA A 232 2.19 -7.16 10.60
N ASN A 233 3.36 -7.01 11.20
CA ASN A 233 3.56 -6.37 12.50
C ASN A 233 3.74 -4.83 12.43
N TYR A 234 3.53 -4.22 11.26
CA TYR A 234 3.63 -2.77 11.09
C TYR A 234 2.46 -2.07 11.79
N PHE A 235 2.76 -1.03 12.57
CA PHE A 235 1.75 -0.22 13.25
C PHE A 235 1.02 0.66 12.25
N VAL A 236 -0.32 0.63 12.26
CA VAL A 236 -1.18 1.43 11.40
C VAL A 236 -2.09 2.27 12.29
N PRO A 237 -2.08 3.61 12.16
CA PRO A 237 -3.05 4.47 12.83
C PRO A 237 -4.36 4.38 12.05
N LEU A 238 -5.43 3.94 12.71
CA LEU A 238 -6.71 3.69 12.09
C LEU A 238 -7.74 4.75 12.52
N PRO A 239 -8.23 5.59 11.59
CA PRO A 239 -9.35 6.50 11.85
C PRO A 239 -10.68 5.75 11.88
N PRO A 240 -11.75 6.38 12.40
CA PRO A 240 -13.13 6.00 12.11
C PRO A 240 -13.38 5.79 10.62
N LEU A 241 -14.24 4.83 10.25
CA LEU A 241 -14.49 4.48 8.84
C LEU A 241 -15.02 5.68 8.02
N SER A 242 -15.86 6.51 8.62
CA SER A 242 -16.37 7.73 8.00
C SER A 242 -15.24 8.75 7.77
N GLU A 243 -14.36 8.95 8.74
CA GLU A 243 -13.19 9.82 8.61
C GLU A 243 -12.21 9.30 7.56
N GLN A 244 -11.97 7.98 7.47
CA GLN A 244 -11.15 7.39 6.41
C GLN A 244 -11.62 7.80 5.01
N LYS A 245 -12.95 7.78 4.76
CA LYS A 245 -13.52 8.22 3.49
C LYS A 245 -13.24 9.70 3.22
N ARG A 246 -13.46 10.56 4.23
CA ARG A 246 -13.18 12.00 4.12
C ARG A 246 -11.70 12.28 3.85
N ILE A 247 -10.79 11.55 4.52
CA ILE A 247 -9.34 11.63 4.30
C ILE A 247 -9.01 11.25 2.85
N VAL A 248 -9.48 10.10 2.37
CA VAL A 248 -9.22 9.62 1.00
C VAL A 248 -9.71 10.64 -0.03
N THR A 249 -10.95 11.13 0.11
CA THR A 249 -11.51 12.15 -0.79
C THR A 249 -10.67 13.43 -0.80
N ALA A 250 -10.21 13.90 0.37
CA ALA A 250 -9.36 15.08 0.47
C ALA A 250 -7.99 14.85 -0.19
N ILE A 251 -7.36 13.70 0.03
CA ILE A 251 -6.08 13.34 -0.62
C ILE A 251 -6.26 13.34 -2.14
N GLU A 252 -7.25 12.62 -2.67
CA GLU A 252 -7.49 12.51 -4.11
C GLU A 252 -7.76 13.88 -4.75
N ALA A 253 -8.60 14.71 -4.12
CA ALA A 253 -8.89 16.05 -4.61
C ALA A 253 -7.63 16.93 -4.70
N ILE A 254 -6.78 16.90 -3.66
CA ILE A 254 -5.56 17.71 -3.66
C ILE A 254 -4.53 17.14 -4.64
N LEU A 255 -4.34 15.82 -4.71
CA LEU A 255 -3.41 15.19 -5.66
C LEU A 255 -3.79 15.51 -7.12
N ALA A 256 -5.10 15.47 -7.44
CA ALA A 256 -5.58 15.84 -8.77
C ALA A 256 -5.27 17.31 -9.12
N GLN A 257 -5.35 18.22 -8.15
CA GLN A 257 -4.94 19.61 -8.36
C GLN A 257 -3.42 19.73 -8.61
N ILE A 258 -2.60 18.94 -7.91
CA ILE A 258 -1.15 18.95 -8.15
C ILE A 258 -0.82 18.41 -9.54
N ASP A 259 -1.48 17.33 -9.97
CA ASP A 259 -1.32 16.77 -11.32
C ASP A 259 -1.69 17.81 -12.39
N LEU A 260 -2.80 18.53 -12.21
CA LEU A 260 -3.22 19.61 -13.10
C LEU A 260 -2.19 20.75 -13.16
N LEU A 261 -1.63 21.14 -12.02
CA LEU A 261 -0.59 22.18 -11.95
C LEU A 261 0.70 21.74 -12.66
N GLU A 262 1.08 20.47 -12.55
CA GLU A 262 2.24 19.92 -13.25
C GLU A 262 2.02 19.92 -14.77
N GLN A 263 0.85 19.50 -15.24
CA GLN A 263 0.49 19.52 -16.65
C GLN A 263 0.52 20.94 -17.22
N ASN A 264 -0.16 21.88 -16.55
CA ASN A 264 -0.20 23.29 -16.97
C ASN A 264 1.21 23.89 -17.08
N LYS A 265 2.13 23.51 -16.18
CA LYS A 265 3.53 23.96 -16.24
C LYS A 265 4.24 23.43 -17.48
N VAL A 266 4.05 22.17 -17.84
CA VAL A 266 4.64 21.56 -19.04
C VAL A 266 4.10 22.22 -20.31
N ASP A 267 2.80 22.47 -20.35
CA ASP A 267 2.14 23.12 -21.50
C ASP A 267 2.65 24.56 -21.70
N LEU A 268 2.75 25.34 -20.61
CA LEU A 268 3.33 26.68 -20.63
C LEU A 268 4.78 26.68 -21.12
N GLN A 269 5.61 25.74 -20.65
CA GLN A 269 7.00 25.62 -21.11
C GLN A 269 7.08 25.31 -22.61
N THR A 270 6.19 24.44 -23.10
CA THR A 270 6.10 24.09 -24.51
C THR A 270 5.67 25.29 -25.36
N ALA A 271 4.64 26.01 -24.93
CA ALA A 271 4.15 27.22 -25.61
C ALA A 271 5.23 28.31 -25.69
N VAL A 272 5.96 28.55 -24.59
CA VAL A 272 7.08 29.51 -24.56
C VAL A 272 8.19 29.09 -25.53
N LYS A 273 8.53 27.79 -25.60
CA LYS A 273 9.54 27.29 -26.53
C LYS A 273 9.12 27.51 -27.99
N GLN A 274 7.86 27.20 -28.32
CA GLN A 274 7.31 27.40 -29.66
C GLN A 274 7.27 28.88 -30.04
N ALA A 275 6.84 29.75 -29.13
CA ALA A 275 6.81 31.20 -29.34
C ALA A 275 8.22 31.76 -29.62
N LYS A 276 9.23 31.35 -28.85
CA LYS A 276 10.63 31.76 -29.06
C LYS A 276 11.15 31.34 -30.43
N SER A 277 10.88 30.10 -30.84
CA SER A 277 11.27 29.60 -32.18
C SER A 277 10.65 30.47 -33.28
N LYS A 278 9.35 30.73 -33.18
CA LYS A 278 8.62 31.51 -34.18
C LYS A 278 9.09 32.97 -34.25
N ILE A 279 9.42 33.58 -33.11
CA ILE A 279 9.99 34.93 -33.06
C ILE A 279 11.36 34.95 -33.76
N LEU A 280 12.21 33.95 -33.51
CA LEU A 280 13.51 33.84 -34.16
C LEU A 280 13.37 33.66 -35.69
N ASP A 281 12.46 32.78 -36.13
CA ASP A 281 12.18 32.55 -37.55
C ASP A 281 11.69 33.81 -38.26
N LEU A 282 10.92 34.66 -37.55
CA LEU A 282 10.46 35.95 -38.06
C LEU A 282 11.54 37.04 -38.05
N ALA A 283 12.50 36.97 -37.12
CA ALA A 283 13.57 37.97 -36.98
C ALA A 283 14.75 37.77 -37.94
N ILE A 284 14.89 36.57 -38.52
CA ILE A 284 15.94 36.22 -39.49
C ILE A 284 15.49 36.47 -40.95
N ARG A 285 14.20 36.76 -41.17
CA ARG A 285 13.63 37.18 -42.46
C ARG A 285 13.68 38.68 -42.63
#